data_AF-A0A524JT32-F1
#
_entry.id   AF-A0A524JT32-F1
#
_cell.length_a   1.000
_cell.length_b   1.000
_cell.length_c   1.000
_cell.angle_alpha   90.00
_cell.angle_beta   90.00
_cell.angle_gamma   90.00
#
_symmetry.space_group_name_H-M   'P 1'
#
loop_
_entity.id
_entity.type
_entity.pdbx_description
1 polymer ?
#
loop_
_entity_poly.entity_id
_entity_poly.type
_entity_poly.pdbx_seq_one_letter_code
_entity_poly.pdbx_strand_id
1 'polypeptide(L)'
;MKYLSVFFVLTIILATISCDSLDSVDTTPDPLITAEIADSQTYNLVTPIYGMQVSIDSGVDRGNQDVLDILDRRATQFLDCQFVEGSQLGFEEVILDNGTMVPPLSDLRVFVVPNRYKCDVPGASVCNGTYFGGVDIVVVAEGGFPGCDVFLPWKHELGHRYGMDANHTNQSDFQSCIGDANCDVGDVIGID
;
A
#
# COMPACT_ATOMS: atom_id res chain seq x y z
N MET A 1 8.36 -38.56 56.55
CA MET A 1 6.90 -38.30 56.57
C MET A 1 6.72 -36.92 57.18
N LYS A 2 6.18 -35.87 56.55
CA LYS A 2 5.29 -35.70 55.41
C LYS A 2 5.27 -34.18 55.12
N TYR A 3 5.40 -33.79 53.85
CA TYR A 3 4.91 -32.54 53.20
C TYR A 3 5.23 -31.20 53.89
N LEU A 4 6.21 -30.40 53.44
CA LEU A 4 6.21 -29.61 52.19
C LEU A 4 4.84 -28.98 51.88
N SER A 5 4.64 -27.74 52.31
CA SER A 5 3.81 -26.78 51.57
C SER A 5 4.23 -25.37 51.98
N VAL A 6 5.30 -24.88 51.34
CA VAL A 6 5.65 -23.47 51.33
C VAL A 6 4.62 -22.81 50.42
N PHE A 7 3.74 -21.98 50.99
CA PHE A 7 2.88 -21.08 50.24
C PHE A 7 3.77 -20.04 49.54
N PHE A 8 4.24 -20.38 48.34
CA PHE A 8 4.79 -19.41 47.41
C PHE A 8 3.62 -18.60 46.85
N VAL A 9 3.35 -17.44 47.45
CA VAL A 9 2.54 -16.42 46.79
C VAL A 9 3.40 -15.88 45.65
N LEU A 10 3.24 -16.49 44.48
CA LEU A 10 3.78 -15.99 43.23
C LEU A 10 2.99 -14.72 42.89
N THR A 11 3.51 -13.56 43.29
CA THR A 11 3.08 -12.28 42.73
C THR A 11 3.45 -12.30 41.26
N ILE A 12 2.48 -12.68 40.41
CA ILE A 12 2.54 -12.40 38.97
C ILE A 12 2.47 -10.89 38.85
N ILE A 13 3.62 -10.24 38.79
CA ILE A 13 3.74 -8.92 38.20
C ILE A 13 3.41 -9.14 36.73
N LEU A 14 2.13 -9.02 36.38
CA LEU A 14 1.75 -8.65 35.03
C LEU A 14 2.43 -7.30 34.80
N ALA A 15 3.60 -7.34 34.18
CA ALA A 15 4.04 -6.22 33.38
C ALA A 15 2.98 -6.11 32.28
N THR A 16 1.91 -5.36 32.57
CA THR A 16 1.19 -4.63 31.56
C THR A 16 2.25 -3.74 30.94
N ILE A 17 2.86 -4.23 29.86
CA ILE A 17 3.47 -3.35 28.88
C ILE A 17 2.25 -2.57 28.37
N SER A 18 1.99 -1.47 29.05
CA SER A 18 1.16 -0.40 28.55
C SER A 18 1.83 -0.02 27.24
N CYS A 19 1.31 -0.52 26.11
CA CYS A 19 1.63 0.02 24.79
C CYS A 19 0.98 1.40 24.71
N ASP A 20 1.45 2.32 25.56
CA ASP A 20 0.97 3.70 25.64
C ASP A 20 2.09 4.67 25.24
N SER A 21 3.14 4.17 24.58
CA SER A 21 4.22 4.99 24.03
C SER A 21 5.07 4.23 23.02
N LEU A 22 4.46 3.69 21.96
CA LEU A 22 5.20 3.59 20.70
C LEU A 22 4.77 4.77 19.85
N ASP A 23 5.35 5.91 20.25
CA ASP A 23 5.87 6.95 19.39
C ASP A 23 5.04 7.23 18.13
N SER A 24 4.25 8.31 18.23
CA SER A 24 4.24 9.30 17.15
C SER A 24 5.68 9.74 16.91
N VAL A 25 6.46 8.94 16.18
CA VAL A 25 7.64 9.48 15.50
C VAL A 25 7.04 10.44 14.49
N ASP A 26 6.98 11.72 14.87
CA ASP A 26 6.60 12.84 14.03
C ASP A 26 7.73 13.00 13.00
N THR A 27 7.86 11.99 12.13
CA THR A 27 8.72 12.02 10.97
C THR A 27 8.13 13.07 10.07
N THR A 28 8.88 14.16 9.91
CA THR A 28 8.54 15.17 8.91
C THR A 28 8.37 14.43 7.58
N PRO A 29 7.23 14.58 6.89
CA PRO A 29 7.01 13.88 5.63
C PRO A 29 8.08 14.28 4.63
N ASP A 30 8.42 13.34 3.75
CA ASP A 30 9.31 13.57 2.64
C ASP A 30 8.82 14.75 1.78
N PRO A 31 9.72 15.38 1.00
CA PRO A 31 9.37 16.52 0.15
C PRO A 31 8.17 16.27 -0.77
N LEU A 32 7.64 17.36 -1.32
CA LEU A 32 6.50 17.31 -2.25
C LEU A 32 6.84 16.44 -3.46
N ILE A 33 5.98 15.46 -3.75
CA ILE A 33 6.05 14.68 -4.99
C ILE A 33 4.89 15.11 -5.89
N THR A 34 5.23 15.67 -7.04
CA THR A 34 4.29 16.06 -8.10
C THR A 34 4.31 15.03 -9.23
N ALA A 35 3.34 15.13 -10.15
CA ALA A 35 3.35 14.33 -11.37
C ALA A 35 4.64 14.50 -12.19
N GLU A 36 5.19 15.72 -12.29
CA GLU A 36 6.44 16.00 -13.01
C GLU A 36 7.66 15.32 -12.33
N ILE A 37 7.72 15.35 -11.00
CA ILE A 37 8.78 14.67 -10.24
C ILE A 37 8.67 13.17 -10.46
N ALA A 38 7.47 12.61 -10.35
CA ALA A 38 7.25 11.19 -10.57
C ALA A 38 7.58 10.79 -12.03
N ASP A 39 7.19 11.60 -13.02
CA ASP A 39 7.46 11.34 -14.43
C ASP A 39 8.96 11.39 -14.79
N SER A 40 9.74 12.21 -14.07
CA SER A 40 11.18 12.36 -14.27
C SER A 40 12.05 11.17 -13.79
N GLN A 41 11.43 10.17 -13.13
CA GLN A 41 12.15 9.01 -12.62
C GLN A 41 12.59 8.05 -13.75
N THR A 42 13.50 7.12 -13.44
CA THR A 42 14.15 6.28 -14.47
C THR A 42 13.38 5.04 -14.90
N TYR A 43 12.50 4.51 -14.03
CA TYR A 43 11.64 3.33 -14.30
C TYR A 43 12.36 2.14 -14.93
N ASN A 44 13.55 1.82 -14.42
CA ASN A 44 14.45 0.81 -14.99
C ASN A 44 14.23 -0.61 -14.47
N LEU A 45 13.30 -0.82 -13.54
CA LEU A 45 12.90 -2.12 -13.03
C LEU A 45 11.55 -2.54 -13.63
N VAL A 46 11.30 -3.84 -13.64
CA VAL A 46 10.08 -4.41 -14.23
C VAL A 46 9.54 -5.49 -13.30
N THR A 47 8.24 -5.48 -13.02
CA THR A 47 7.64 -6.53 -12.19
C THR A 47 7.52 -7.85 -12.98
N PRO A 48 7.76 -9.01 -12.34
CA PRO A 48 7.89 -10.29 -13.05
C PRO A 48 6.60 -10.81 -13.70
N ILE A 49 5.42 -10.46 -13.20
CA ILE A 49 4.13 -10.94 -13.69
C ILE A 49 3.53 -9.97 -14.69
N TYR A 50 3.21 -8.75 -14.27
CA TYR A 50 2.48 -7.79 -15.13
C TYR A 50 3.39 -6.91 -15.98
N GLY A 51 4.71 -6.92 -15.73
CA GLY A 51 5.63 -6.09 -16.48
C GLY A 51 5.52 -4.60 -16.15
N MET A 52 4.99 -4.24 -14.97
CA MET A 52 4.90 -2.83 -14.54
C MET A 52 6.30 -2.20 -14.50
N GLN A 53 6.42 -0.97 -14.97
CA GLN A 53 7.68 -0.24 -14.99
C GLN A 53 7.89 0.45 -13.64
N VAL A 54 8.97 0.13 -12.93
CA VAL A 54 9.15 0.54 -11.53
C VAL A 54 10.44 1.34 -11.34
N SER A 55 10.33 2.45 -10.60
CA SER A 55 11.46 3.17 -10.02
C SER A 55 11.38 3.02 -8.50
N ILE A 56 12.47 2.64 -7.85
CA ILE A 56 12.54 2.49 -6.38
C ILE A 56 13.54 3.51 -5.86
N ASP A 57 13.08 4.40 -4.99
CA ASP A 57 13.95 5.36 -4.31
C ASP A 57 14.99 4.62 -3.45
N SER A 58 16.23 5.13 -3.44
CA SER A 58 17.34 4.51 -2.71
C SER A 58 17.16 4.43 -1.19
N GLY A 59 16.21 5.19 -0.62
CA GLY A 59 15.88 5.14 0.79
C GLY A 59 14.92 4.03 1.19
N VAL A 60 14.34 3.29 0.23
CA VAL A 60 13.45 2.14 0.50
C VAL A 60 14.27 1.01 1.12
N ASP A 61 13.85 0.53 2.28
CA ASP A 61 14.61 -0.43 3.09
C ASP A 61 14.53 -1.85 2.52
N ARG A 62 13.39 -2.20 1.92
CA ARG A 62 13.13 -3.52 1.35
C ARG A 62 13.90 -3.74 0.05
N GLY A 63 14.34 -4.98 -0.15
CA GLY A 63 15.05 -5.37 -1.36
C GLY A 63 14.17 -5.23 -2.61
N ASN A 64 14.77 -4.76 -3.72
CA ASN A 64 14.05 -4.48 -4.96
C ASN A 64 13.13 -5.62 -5.41
N GLN A 65 13.61 -6.87 -5.40
CA GLN A 65 12.79 -8.01 -5.85
C GLN A 65 11.53 -8.19 -5.00
N ASP A 66 11.63 -8.01 -3.69
CA ASP A 66 10.50 -8.15 -2.78
C ASP A 66 9.47 -7.02 -3.00
N VAL A 67 9.93 -5.80 -3.27
CA VAL A 67 9.05 -4.71 -3.71
C VAL A 67 8.30 -5.08 -4.99
N LEU A 68 9.00 -5.56 -6.02
CA LEU A 68 8.39 -5.96 -7.29
C LEU A 68 7.36 -7.08 -7.11
N ASP A 69 7.69 -8.09 -6.30
CA ASP A 69 6.81 -9.22 -5.99
C ASP A 69 5.56 -8.79 -5.20
N ILE A 70 5.69 -7.82 -4.29
CA ILE A 70 4.55 -7.25 -3.56
C ILE A 70 3.59 -6.52 -4.51
N LEU A 71 4.12 -5.69 -5.42
CA LEU A 71 3.32 -4.93 -6.37
C LEU A 71 2.48 -5.86 -7.25
N ASP A 72 3.10 -6.87 -7.85
CA ASP A 72 2.38 -7.88 -8.64
C ASP A 72 1.36 -8.65 -7.82
N ARG A 73 1.77 -9.20 -6.66
CA ARG A 73 0.89 -10.02 -5.82
C ARG A 73 -0.36 -9.25 -5.41
N ARG A 74 -0.20 -7.99 -4.99
CA ARG A 74 -1.33 -7.16 -4.54
C ARG A 74 -2.17 -6.63 -5.70
N ALA A 75 -1.59 -6.42 -6.88
CA ALA A 75 -2.35 -6.14 -8.08
C ALA A 75 -3.25 -7.33 -8.44
N THR A 76 -2.71 -8.56 -8.45
CA THR A 76 -3.49 -9.79 -8.64
C THR A 76 -4.63 -9.89 -7.64
N GLN A 77 -4.35 -9.72 -6.34
CA GLN A 77 -5.39 -9.77 -5.30
C GLN A 77 -6.50 -8.74 -5.49
N PHE A 78 -6.15 -7.51 -5.91
CA PHE A 78 -7.14 -6.48 -6.19
C PHE A 78 -7.99 -6.86 -7.41
N LEU A 79 -7.35 -7.24 -8.51
CA LEU A 79 -8.04 -7.58 -9.76
C LEU A 79 -8.96 -8.79 -9.61
N ASP A 80 -8.47 -9.88 -9.00
CA ASP A 80 -9.24 -11.10 -8.71
C ASP A 80 -10.44 -10.83 -7.78
N CYS A 81 -10.36 -9.79 -6.94
CA CYS A 81 -11.45 -9.41 -6.06
C CYS A 81 -12.47 -8.50 -6.77
N GLN A 82 -11.99 -7.49 -7.49
CA GLN A 82 -12.81 -6.39 -7.98
C GLN A 82 -13.54 -6.74 -9.29
N PHE A 83 -12.94 -7.57 -10.14
CA PHE A 83 -13.41 -7.81 -11.51
C PHE A 83 -13.70 -9.29 -11.75
N VAL A 84 -14.71 -9.56 -12.58
CA VAL A 84 -15.12 -10.93 -12.94
C VAL A 84 -14.03 -11.63 -13.76
N GLU A 85 -13.37 -10.87 -14.62
CA GLU A 85 -12.21 -11.28 -15.42
C GLU A 85 -10.98 -11.59 -14.55
N GLY A 86 -10.96 -11.06 -13.32
CA GLY A 86 -9.88 -11.21 -12.37
C GLY A 86 -8.54 -10.69 -12.88
N SER A 87 -7.46 -11.34 -12.45
CA SER A 87 -6.08 -11.03 -12.80
C SER A 87 -5.77 -10.98 -14.30
N GLN A 88 -6.57 -11.64 -15.16
CA GLN A 88 -6.39 -11.54 -16.62
C GLN A 88 -6.55 -10.11 -17.13
N LEU A 89 -7.40 -9.32 -16.46
CA LEU A 89 -7.65 -7.93 -16.80
C LEU A 89 -6.38 -7.07 -16.79
N GLY A 90 -5.38 -7.44 -15.99
CA GLY A 90 -4.11 -6.71 -15.91
C GLY A 90 -3.23 -6.80 -17.16
N PHE A 91 -3.51 -7.74 -18.07
CA PHE A 91 -2.73 -7.94 -19.31
C PHE A 91 -3.36 -7.29 -20.55
N GLU A 92 -4.53 -6.66 -20.40
CA GLU A 92 -5.32 -6.15 -21.51
C GLU A 92 -5.62 -4.64 -21.35
N GLU A 93 -5.95 -3.99 -22.47
CA GLU A 93 -6.56 -2.65 -22.42
C GLU A 93 -8.05 -2.79 -22.10
N VAL A 94 -8.55 -1.97 -21.19
CA VAL A 94 -9.93 -2.03 -20.69
C VAL A 94 -10.62 -0.69 -20.89
N ILE A 95 -11.92 -0.72 -21.22
CA ILE A 95 -12.76 0.48 -21.29
C ILE A 95 -13.69 0.48 -20.07
N LEU A 96 -13.54 1.50 -19.22
CA LEU A 96 -14.43 1.71 -18.08
C LEU A 96 -15.81 2.20 -18.54
N ASP A 97 -16.83 2.09 -17.67
CA ASP A 97 -18.21 2.51 -17.97
C ASP A 97 -18.33 3.97 -18.40
N ASN A 98 -17.42 4.83 -17.95
CA ASN A 98 -17.36 6.25 -18.33
C ASN A 98 -16.64 6.50 -19.67
N GLY A 99 -16.22 5.45 -20.36
CA GLY A 99 -15.50 5.49 -21.64
C GLY A 99 -13.99 5.72 -21.53
N THR A 100 -13.44 5.81 -20.32
CA THR A 100 -11.99 5.93 -20.10
C THR A 100 -11.30 4.63 -20.49
N MET A 101 -10.25 4.73 -21.30
CA MET A 101 -9.37 3.59 -21.60
C MET A 101 -8.30 3.46 -20.53
N VAL A 102 -8.12 2.25 -20.01
CA VAL A 102 -7.08 1.88 -19.05
C VAL A 102 -6.12 0.92 -19.75
N PRO A 103 -4.86 1.32 -20.01
CA PRO A 103 -3.86 0.45 -20.61
C PRO A 103 -3.54 -0.78 -19.75
N PRO A 104 -2.94 -1.84 -20.32
CA PRO A 104 -2.45 -2.97 -19.54
C PRO A 104 -1.48 -2.51 -18.45
N LEU A 105 -1.31 -3.33 -17.40
CA LEU A 105 -0.40 -3.01 -16.30
C LEU A 105 1.08 -2.92 -16.75
N SER A 106 1.46 -3.50 -17.90
CA SER A 106 2.80 -3.32 -18.48
C SER A 106 3.16 -1.86 -18.79
N ASP A 107 2.14 -1.02 -18.99
CA ASP A 107 2.30 0.39 -19.33
C ASP A 107 2.26 1.28 -18.07
N LEU A 108 1.78 0.73 -16.96
CA LEU A 108 1.73 1.42 -15.67
C LEU A 108 3.15 1.64 -15.13
N ARG A 109 3.40 2.88 -14.71
CA ARG A 109 4.61 3.29 -14.03
C ARG A 109 4.37 3.42 -12.52
N VAL A 110 5.26 2.84 -11.72
CA VAL A 110 5.18 2.86 -10.26
C VAL A 110 6.45 3.45 -9.68
N PHE A 111 6.34 4.54 -8.93
CA PHE A 111 7.44 5.13 -8.19
C PHE A 111 7.29 4.81 -6.70
N VAL A 112 8.21 3.99 -6.18
CA VAL A 112 8.22 3.54 -4.80
C VAL A 112 9.14 4.43 -3.96
N VAL A 113 8.61 4.97 -2.87
CA VAL A 113 9.32 5.89 -1.96
C VAL A 113 9.34 5.33 -0.54
N PRO A 114 10.31 5.71 0.31
CA PRO A 114 10.43 5.09 1.64
C PRO A 114 9.32 5.51 2.59
N ASN A 115 9.00 6.81 2.66
CA ASN A 115 8.09 7.35 3.65
C ASN A 115 6.91 8.07 3.00
N ARG A 116 5.98 8.50 3.86
CA ARG A 116 4.95 9.47 3.52
C ARG A 116 5.59 10.76 3.00
N TYR A 117 4.96 11.36 2.02
CA TYR A 117 5.46 12.54 1.33
C TYR A 117 4.40 13.64 1.31
N LYS A 118 4.84 14.89 1.16
CA LYS A 118 3.89 15.98 0.90
C LYS A 118 3.26 15.79 -0.47
N CYS A 119 1.97 16.05 -0.58
CA CYS A 119 1.22 15.93 -1.83
C CYS A 119 0.28 17.11 -1.99
N ASP A 120 -0.14 17.35 -3.23
CA ASP A 120 -1.10 18.41 -3.58
C ASP A 120 -2.44 17.78 -3.97
N VAL A 121 -2.92 16.86 -3.12
CA VAL A 121 -4.21 16.18 -3.30
C VAL A 121 -5.28 16.96 -2.53
N PRO A 122 -6.42 17.31 -3.14
CA PRO A 122 -7.48 18.04 -2.44
C PRO A 122 -7.92 17.34 -1.15
N GLY A 123 -7.78 18.02 -0.01
CA GLY A 123 -8.15 17.48 1.31
C GLY A 123 -7.05 16.73 2.05
N ALA A 124 -5.86 16.53 1.44
CA ALA A 124 -4.72 15.89 2.08
C ALA A 124 -3.42 16.68 1.80
N SER A 125 -2.62 16.94 2.84
CA SER A 125 -1.31 17.58 2.71
C SER A 125 -0.14 16.60 2.80
N VAL A 126 -0.43 15.35 3.16
CA VAL A 126 0.52 14.25 3.32
C VAL A 126 -0.13 13.00 2.74
N CYS A 127 0.58 12.33 1.86
CA CYS A 127 0.14 11.12 1.17
C CYS A 127 1.09 9.96 1.43
N ASN A 128 0.54 8.76 1.32
CA ASN A 128 1.26 7.48 1.25
C ASN A 128 1.04 6.78 -0.10
N GLY A 129 0.04 7.24 -0.88
CA GLY A 129 -0.28 6.81 -2.22
C GLY A 129 -0.81 7.99 -3.02
N THR A 130 -0.54 8.04 -4.32
CA THR A 130 -1.17 8.99 -5.24
C THR A 130 -1.12 8.43 -6.65
N TYR A 131 -2.28 8.33 -7.29
CA TYR A 131 -2.41 8.07 -8.72
C TYR A 131 -2.48 9.37 -9.53
N PHE A 132 -1.52 9.56 -10.42
CA PHE A 132 -1.46 10.67 -11.37
C PHE A 132 -2.03 10.25 -12.73
N GLY A 133 -3.36 10.24 -12.85
CA GLY A 133 -4.04 9.74 -14.05
C GLY A 133 -3.71 10.47 -15.37
N GLY A 134 -3.21 11.71 -15.31
CA GLY A 134 -2.76 12.43 -16.51
C GLY A 134 -1.50 11.85 -17.17
N VAL A 135 -0.73 11.02 -16.45
CA VAL A 135 0.53 10.41 -16.91
C VAL A 135 0.63 8.91 -16.64
N ASP A 136 -0.45 8.29 -16.13
CA ASP A 136 -0.53 6.89 -15.69
C ASP A 136 0.66 6.47 -14.79
N ILE A 137 0.85 7.21 -13.70
CA ILE A 137 1.88 6.92 -12.69
C ILE A 137 1.21 6.77 -11.32
N VAL A 138 1.62 5.74 -10.58
CA VAL A 138 1.32 5.62 -9.15
C VAL A 138 2.58 5.89 -8.34
N VAL A 139 2.51 6.79 -7.36
CA VAL A 139 3.53 6.92 -6.33
C VAL A 139 3.04 6.23 -5.07
N VAL A 140 3.85 5.35 -4.50
CA VAL A 140 3.46 4.54 -3.33
C VAL A 140 4.60 4.47 -2.31
N ALA A 141 4.27 4.76 -1.05
CA ALA A 141 5.21 4.64 0.05
C ALA A 141 5.33 3.18 0.52
N GLU A 142 6.56 2.74 0.78
CA GLU A 142 6.85 1.50 1.48
C GLU A 142 6.24 1.55 2.90
N GLY A 143 6.59 2.60 3.65
CA GLY A 143 6.10 2.86 4.99
C GLY A 143 4.69 3.45 5.01
N GLY A 144 3.73 2.69 5.54
CA GLY A 144 2.42 3.18 5.94
C GLY A 144 2.45 3.92 7.30
N PHE A 145 1.29 4.12 7.92
CA PHE A 145 1.25 4.54 9.33
C PHE A 145 1.88 3.43 10.21
N PRO A 146 2.54 3.77 11.34
CA PRO A 146 3.06 2.76 12.27
C PRO A 146 1.97 1.74 12.66
N GLY A 147 2.26 0.45 12.52
CA GLY A 147 1.30 -0.64 12.78
C GLY A 147 0.45 -1.07 11.58
N CYS A 148 0.71 -0.52 10.39
CA CYS A 148 0.05 -0.90 9.15
C CYS A 148 0.90 -1.80 8.26
N ASP A 149 0.22 -2.57 7.41
CA ASP A 149 0.83 -3.34 6.34
C ASP A 149 1.60 -2.45 5.34
N VAL A 150 2.74 -2.95 4.87
CA VAL A 150 3.59 -2.30 3.85
C VAL A 150 2.82 -2.12 2.55
N PHE A 151 3.00 -1.02 1.83
CA PHE A 151 2.28 -0.73 0.57
C PHE A 151 0.75 -0.80 0.69
N LEU A 152 0.18 -0.51 1.87
CA LEU A 152 -1.28 -0.46 2.07
C LEU A 152 -2.03 0.35 1.00
N PRO A 153 -1.57 1.55 0.59
CA PRO A 153 -2.32 2.34 -0.40
C PRO A 153 -2.24 1.76 -1.82
N TRP A 154 -1.40 0.77 -2.12
CA TRP A 154 -1.24 0.27 -3.49
C TRP A 154 -2.57 -0.17 -4.14
N LYS A 155 -3.38 -0.96 -3.43
CA LYS A 155 -4.69 -1.39 -3.96
C LYS A 155 -5.67 -0.22 -4.10
N HIS A 156 -5.60 0.77 -3.20
CA HIS A 156 -6.40 1.99 -3.27
C HIS A 156 -6.07 2.79 -4.54
N GLU A 157 -4.78 2.99 -4.84
CA GLU A 157 -4.37 3.70 -6.05
C GLU A 157 -4.71 2.93 -7.34
N LEU A 158 -4.66 1.58 -7.31
CA LEU A 158 -5.22 0.77 -8.40
C LEU A 158 -6.73 0.99 -8.54
N GLY A 159 -7.47 1.12 -7.44
CA GLY A 159 -8.88 1.53 -7.45
C GLY A 159 -9.08 2.80 -8.27
N HIS A 160 -8.28 3.85 -8.02
CA HIS A 160 -8.35 5.09 -8.80
C HIS A 160 -8.05 4.88 -10.28
N ARG A 161 -7.02 4.09 -10.61
CA ARG A 161 -6.69 3.74 -12.01
C ARG A 161 -7.86 3.05 -12.72
N TYR A 162 -8.58 2.18 -12.02
CA TYR A 162 -9.70 1.42 -12.56
C TYR A 162 -11.09 2.03 -12.28
N GLY A 163 -11.17 3.34 -12.00
CA GLY A 163 -12.44 4.08 -12.02
C GLY A 163 -13.00 4.53 -10.67
N MET A 164 -12.24 4.38 -9.58
CA MET A 164 -12.58 5.05 -8.32
C MET A 164 -12.35 6.56 -8.44
N ASP A 165 -13.36 7.36 -8.11
CA ASP A 165 -13.32 8.81 -8.23
C ASP A 165 -12.28 9.40 -7.29
N ALA A 166 -11.55 10.44 -7.75
CA ALA A 166 -10.53 11.13 -6.94
C ALA A 166 -11.10 11.84 -5.68
N ASN A 167 -12.40 12.12 -5.66
CA ASN A 167 -13.11 12.66 -4.50
C ASN A 167 -13.80 11.57 -3.66
N HIS A 168 -13.53 10.30 -3.98
CA HIS A 168 -14.02 9.10 -3.31
C HIS A 168 -15.55 8.93 -3.32
N THR A 169 -16.28 9.52 -4.27
CA THR A 169 -17.76 9.43 -4.31
C THR A 169 -18.30 8.01 -4.53
N ASN A 170 -17.52 7.15 -5.18
CA ASN A 170 -17.86 5.75 -5.43
C ASN A 170 -16.93 4.75 -4.70
N GLN A 171 -16.17 5.20 -3.67
CA GLN A 171 -15.22 4.33 -2.97
C GLN A 171 -15.88 3.08 -2.36
N SER A 172 -17.16 3.16 -1.99
CA SER A 172 -17.93 2.01 -1.48
C SER A 172 -17.91 0.80 -2.42
N ASP A 173 -17.79 1.05 -3.73
CA ASP A 173 -17.83 0.01 -4.77
C ASP A 173 -16.48 -0.73 -4.89
N PHE A 174 -15.44 -0.18 -4.27
CA PHE A 174 -14.07 -0.71 -4.25
C PHE A 174 -13.62 -1.17 -2.86
N GLN A 175 -14.31 -0.71 -1.80
CA GLN A 175 -13.87 -0.84 -0.40
C GLN A 175 -13.52 -2.28 -0.01
N SER A 176 -14.29 -3.27 -0.46
CA SER A 176 -14.05 -4.68 -0.15
C SER A 176 -12.75 -5.24 -0.75
N CYS A 177 -12.23 -4.63 -1.82
CA CYS A 177 -11.07 -5.11 -2.56
C CYS A 177 -9.82 -4.26 -2.34
N ILE A 178 -9.99 -2.97 -2.02
CA ILE A 178 -8.87 -2.09 -1.68
C ILE A 178 -8.47 -2.19 -0.21
N GLY A 179 -9.36 -2.72 0.65
CA GLY A 179 -9.13 -2.90 2.08
C GLY A 179 -9.48 -1.66 2.92
N ASP A 180 -9.52 -1.84 4.23
CA ASP A 180 -9.80 -0.75 5.16
C ASP A 180 -8.57 0.17 5.32
N ALA A 181 -8.84 1.48 5.38
CA ALA A 181 -7.83 2.49 5.70
C ALA A 181 -7.35 2.42 7.17
N ASN A 182 -8.05 1.63 8.00
CA ASN A 182 -7.75 1.43 9.42
C ASN A 182 -7.03 0.09 9.59
N CYS A 183 -5.80 0.16 10.04
CA CYS A 183 -4.93 -1.00 10.19
C CYS A 183 -5.35 -1.80 11.42
N ASP A 184 -6.05 -2.92 11.22
CA ASP A 184 -6.25 -3.91 12.27
C ASP A 184 -4.95 -4.68 12.47
N VAL A 185 -4.45 -4.68 13.70
CA VAL A 185 -3.23 -5.37 14.18
C VAL A 185 -3.34 -6.92 14.07
N GLY A 186 -4.39 -7.43 13.42
CA GLY A 186 -4.74 -8.85 13.32
C GLY A 186 -4.05 -9.64 12.21
N ASP A 187 -3.56 -9.01 11.13
CA ASP A 187 -2.93 -9.72 10.00
C ASP A 187 -1.41 -9.90 10.14
N VAL A 188 -0.81 -9.41 11.24
CA VAL A 188 0.63 -9.57 11.53
C VAL A 188 0.97 -10.93 12.17
N ILE A 189 -0.04 -11.77 12.46
CA ILE A 189 0.19 -13.17 12.86
C ILE A 189 -0.28 -14.07 11.74
N GLY A 190 0.62 -14.33 10.79
CA GLY A 190 0.46 -15.38 9.80
C GLY A 190 0.08 -16.69 10.48
N ILE A 191 -1.05 -17.25 10.05
CA ILE A 191 -1.34 -18.67 10.19
C ILE A 191 -1.51 -19.17 8.77
N ASP A 192 -0.56 -20.00 8.35
CA ASP A 192 -0.64 -20.86 7.17
C ASP A 192 -1.90 -21.74 7.17
#